data_AF-A0A4R6YF30-F1
#
_entry.id   AF-A0A4R6YF30-F1
#
_cell.length_a   1.000
_cell.length_b   1.000
_cell.length_c   1.000
_cell.angle_alpha   90.00
_cell.angle_beta   90.00
_cell.angle_gamma   90.00
#
_symmetry.space_group_name_H-M   'P 1'
#
loop_
_entity.id
_entity.type
_entity.pdbx_description
1 polymer ?
#
loop_
_entity_poly.entity_id
_entity_poly.type
_entity_poly.pdbx_seq_one_letter_code
_entity_poly.pdbx_strand_id
1 'polypeptide(L)'
;MRLIIAGAAMLLMPHVAFAADVPVPAAELKTMVVGKTIKSSGARLRYGADGRYTFNGASPGKYTISSGKICVKFDAGDSRCDRIVKSGNKYFMINSRGKRFPFN
;
A
#
# COMPACT_ATOMS: atom_id res chain seq x y z
N MET A 1 7.13 -12.39 61.70
CA MET A 1 6.94 -12.90 60.32
C MET A 1 7.49 -11.86 59.36
N ARG A 2 8.64 -12.08 58.71
CA ARG A 2 9.25 -11.15 57.75
C ARG A 2 8.72 -11.47 56.35
N LEU A 3 7.99 -10.56 55.70
CA LEU A 3 7.65 -10.68 54.28
C LEU A 3 8.77 -10.05 53.45
N ILE A 4 9.40 -10.86 52.58
CA ILE A 4 10.36 -10.42 51.57
C ILE A 4 9.56 -10.03 50.33
N ILE A 5 9.59 -8.76 49.93
CA ILE A 5 9.03 -8.30 48.66
C ILE A 5 10.12 -8.50 47.60
N ALA A 6 9.94 -9.48 46.73
CA ALA A 6 10.78 -9.66 45.54
C ALA A 6 10.42 -8.59 44.51
N GLY A 7 11.35 -7.66 44.23
CA GLY A 7 11.22 -6.68 43.16
C GLY A 7 11.39 -7.34 41.80
N ALA A 8 10.34 -7.31 40.97
CA ALA A 8 10.43 -7.72 39.57
C ALA A 8 11.16 -6.63 38.78
N ALA A 9 12.39 -6.90 38.36
CA ALA A 9 13.14 -6.06 37.44
C ALA A 9 12.49 -6.14 36.04
N MET A 10 11.81 -5.07 35.64
CA MET A 10 11.19 -4.95 34.32
C MET A 10 12.27 -4.56 33.30
N LEU A 11 12.78 -5.55 32.56
CA LEU A 11 13.70 -5.35 31.44
C LEU A 11 13.01 -4.55 30.33
N LEU A 12 13.41 -3.29 30.15
CA LEU A 12 13.03 -2.47 28.99
C LEU A 12 13.69 -3.04 27.73
N MET A 13 12.98 -3.88 26.99
CA MET A 13 13.41 -4.28 25.65
C MET A 13 13.24 -3.08 24.69
N PRO A 14 14.25 -2.75 23.87
CA PRO A 14 14.10 -1.72 22.85
C PRO A 14 13.05 -2.19 21.84
N HIS A 15 11.92 -1.49 21.79
CA HIS A 15 10.89 -1.74 20.81
C HIS A 15 11.41 -1.21 19.48
N VAL A 16 11.82 -2.10 18.57
CA VAL A 16 12.08 -1.72 17.19
C VAL A 16 10.74 -1.26 16.61
N ALA A 17 10.53 0.05 16.58
CA ALA A 17 9.34 0.64 15.99
C ALA A 17 9.40 0.44 14.48
N PHE A 18 8.85 -0.66 13.98
CA PHE A 18 8.56 -0.78 12.55
C PHE A 18 7.59 0.33 12.18
N ALA A 19 7.92 1.10 11.15
CA ALA A 19 7.03 2.14 10.68
C ALA A 19 5.70 1.52 10.25
N ALA A 20 4.63 1.84 10.99
CA ALA A 20 3.31 1.28 10.77
C ALA A 20 2.82 1.59 9.35
N ASP A 21 2.04 0.66 8.77
CA ASP A 21 1.38 0.87 7.50
C ASP A 21 0.15 1.77 7.72
N VAL A 22 0.21 2.98 7.18
CA VAL A 22 -0.91 3.93 7.20
C VAL A 22 -1.54 3.96 5.81
N PRO A 23 -2.85 3.69 5.65
CA PRO A 23 -3.54 3.84 4.37
C PRO A 23 -3.35 5.24 3.78
N VAL A 24 -2.97 5.33 2.50
CA VAL A 24 -2.78 6.62 1.83
C VAL A 24 -4.15 7.29 1.58
N PRO A 25 -4.39 8.53 2.03
CA PRO A 25 -5.65 9.23 1.77
C PRO A 25 -5.99 9.31 0.29
N ALA A 26 -7.29 9.24 -0.05
CA ALA A 26 -7.74 9.23 -1.44
C ALA A 26 -7.27 10.44 -2.26
N ALA A 27 -7.23 11.63 -1.65
CA ALA A 27 -6.77 12.86 -2.31
C ALA A 27 -5.28 12.80 -2.67
N GLU A 28 -4.44 12.37 -1.72
CA GLU A 28 -3.01 12.15 -1.94
C GLU A 28 -2.79 11.08 -3.02
N LEU A 29 -3.53 9.98 -2.94
CA LEU A 29 -3.42 8.90 -3.90
C LEU A 29 -3.82 9.32 -5.33
N LYS A 30 -4.86 10.14 -5.48
CA LYS A 30 -5.23 10.75 -6.76
C LYS A 30 -4.10 11.61 -7.32
N THR A 31 -3.50 12.49 -6.51
CA THR A 31 -2.35 13.31 -6.90
C THR A 31 -1.15 12.48 -7.32
N MET A 32 -0.92 11.33 -6.67
CA MET A 32 0.19 10.44 -6.99
C MET A 32 0.02 9.74 -8.33
N VAL A 33 -1.18 9.30 -8.70
CA VAL A 33 -1.34 8.32 -9.79
C VAL A 33 -2.08 8.84 -11.01
N VAL A 34 -3.03 9.77 -10.87
CA VAL A 34 -3.89 10.18 -11.99
C VAL A 34 -3.05 10.85 -13.09
N GLY A 35 -3.19 10.35 -14.31
CA GLY A 35 -2.43 10.78 -15.48
C GLY A 35 -0.98 10.26 -15.53
N LYS A 36 -0.56 9.38 -14.62
CA LYS A 36 0.84 8.99 -14.42
C LYS A 36 1.08 7.50 -14.64
N THR A 37 2.36 7.15 -14.81
CA THR A 37 2.82 5.76 -14.80
C THR A 37 3.62 5.53 -13.53
N ILE A 38 3.22 4.55 -12.73
CA ILE A 38 3.88 4.16 -11.49
C ILE A 38 4.76 2.94 -11.77
N LYS A 39 6.00 2.95 -11.26
CA LYS A 39 6.88 1.79 -11.32
C LYS A 39 6.73 0.98 -10.04
N SER A 40 6.66 -0.34 -10.18
CA SER A 40 6.51 -1.23 -9.02
C SER A 40 7.18 -2.56 -9.32
N SER A 41 8.36 -2.80 -8.73
CA SER A 41 9.15 -4.04 -8.89
C SER A 41 9.27 -4.51 -10.35
N GLY A 42 9.66 -3.61 -11.25
CA GLY A 42 9.82 -3.89 -12.68
C GLY A 42 8.54 -3.79 -13.52
N ALA A 43 7.37 -3.68 -12.90
CA ALA A 43 6.12 -3.39 -13.60
C ALA A 43 5.93 -1.88 -13.83
N ARG A 44 5.21 -1.54 -14.90
CA ARG A 44 4.70 -0.19 -15.21
C ARG A 44 3.18 -0.21 -15.12
N LEU A 45 2.64 0.54 -14.18
CA LEU A 45 1.20 0.66 -13.92
C LEU A 45 0.75 2.03 -14.39
N ARG A 46 0.05 2.12 -15.52
CA ARG A 46 -0.42 3.40 -16.04
C ARG A 46 -1.85 3.65 -15.58
N TYR A 47 -2.08 4.79 -14.93
CA TYR A 47 -3.38 5.26 -14.49
C TYR A 47 -3.71 6.54 -15.27
N GLY A 48 -4.36 6.40 -16.44
CA GLY A 48 -4.71 7.51 -17.32
C GLY A 48 -5.66 8.52 -16.65
N ALA A 49 -5.59 9.79 -17.05
CA ALA A 49 -6.49 10.84 -16.56
C ALA A 49 -7.95 10.61 -16.97
N ASP A 50 -8.18 9.79 -18.00
CA ASP A 50 -9.45 9.29 -18.50
C ASP A 50 -10.04 8.13 -17.67
N GLY A 51 -9.36 7.71 -16.58
CA GLY A 51 -9.77 6.58 -15.75
C GLY A 51 -9.38 5.20 -16.32
N ARG A 52 -8.57 5.14 -17.39
CA ARG A 52 -8.08 3.88 -17.96
C ARG A 52 -6.82 3.39 -17.25
N TYR A 53 -6.70 2.08 -17.14
CA TYR A 53 -5.53 1.42 -16.57
C TYR A 53 -4.85 0.51 -17.60
N THR A 54 -3.52 0.41 -17.55
CA THR A 54 -2.77 -0.69 -18.18
C THR A 54 -1.63 -1.20 -17.29
N PHE A 55 -1.34 -2.49 -17.40
CA PHE A 55 -0.20 -3.17 -16.79
C PHE A 55 0.84 -3.51 -17.85
N ASN A 56 2.02 -2.89 -17.79
CA ASN A 56 3.08 -3.06 -18.80
C ASN A 56 2.62 -2.77 -20.25
N GLY A 57 1.60 -1.95 -20.44
CA GLY A 57 0.99 -1.68 -21.75
C GLY A 57 -0.04 -2.74 -22.19
N ALA A 58 -0.30 -3.75 -21.37
CA ALA A 58 -1.29 -4.80 -21.60
C ALA A 58 -2.36 -4.80 -20.49
N SER A 59 -3.28 -5.77 -20.52
CA SER A 59 -4.35 -5.96 -19.53
C SER A 59 -5.12 -4.66 -19.24
N PRO A 60 -5.78 -4.08 -20.26
CA PRO A 60 -6.49 -2.82 -20.10
C PRO A 60 -7.68 -2.97 -19.14
N GLY A 61 -8.04 -1.87 -18.50
CA GLY A 61 -9.18 -1.82 -17.60
C GLY A 61 -9.57 -0.40 -17.21
N LYS A 62 -10.53 -0.29 -16.29
CA LYS A 62 -10.89 0.96 -15.63
C LYS A 62 -10.50 0.89 -14.16
N TYR A 63 -9.97 1.98 -13.62
CA TYR A 63 -9.58 2.03 -12.20
C TYR A 63 -10.45 2.99 -11.39
N THR A 64 -10.58 2.69 -10.10
CA THR A 64 -11.23 3.54 -9.11
C THR A 64 -10.32 3.71 -7.91
N ILE A 65 -10.29 4.92 -7.34
CA ILE A 65 -9.47 5.27 -6.18
C ILE A 65 -10.38 5.50 -4.97
N SER A 66 -10.01 4.89 -3.85
CA SER A 66 -10.60 5.13 -2.53
C SER A 66 -9.48 5.24 -1.49
N SER A 67 -9.82 5.56 -0.24
CA SER A 67 -8.80 5.71 0.81
C SER A 67 -8.01 4.41 0.98
N GLY A 68 -6.70 4.49 0.76
CA GLY A 68 -5.76 3.37 0.87
C GLY A 68 -5.95 2.25 -0.13
N LYS A 69 -6.70 2.45 -1.23
CA LYS A 69 -7.02 1.35 -2.15
C LYS A 69 -7.25 1.84 -3.58
N ILE A 70 -6.67 1.12 -4.53
CA ILE A 70 -6.96 1.24 -5.96
C ILE A 70 -7.53 -0.08 -6.44
N CYS A 71 -8.69 -0.03 -7.09
CA CYS A 71 -9.30 -1.20 -7.72
C CYS A 71 -9.30 -1.03 -9.23
N VAL A 72 -8.94 -2.08 -9.96
CA VAL A 72 -9.00 -2.18 -11.42
C VAL A 72 -10.05 -3.22 -11.77
N LYS A 73 -10.99 -2.84 -12.64
CA LYS A 73 -11.86 -3.77 -13.37
C LYS A 73 -11.27 -3.93 -14.76
N PHE A 74 -10.77 -5.12 -15.06
CA PHE A 74 -10.14 -5.43 -16.34
C PHE A 74 -11.21 -5.59 -17.42
N ASP A 75 -10.85 -5.22 -18.65
CA ASP A 75 -11.75 -5.39 -19.81
C ASP A 75 -12.00 -6.89 -20.08
N ALA A 76 -11.10 -7.77 -19.64
CA ALA A 76 -11.26 -9.23 -19.69
C ALA A 76 -12.28 -9.80 -18.68
N GLY A 77 -12.84 -8.97 -17.80
CA GLY A 77 -13.89 -9.36 -16.84
C GLY A 77 -13.43 -9.49 -15.39
N ASP A 78 -12.16 -9.80 -15.15
CA ASP A 78 -11.61 -9.90 -13.80
C ASP A 78 -11.48 -8.56 -13.08
N SER A 79 -11.29 -8.59 -11.76
CA SER A 79 -11.04 -7.40 -10.95
C SER A 79 -9.93 -7.62 -9.92
N ARG A 80 -9.17 -6.56 -9.64
CA ARG A 80 -8.11 -6.57 -8.60
C ARG A 80 -8.18 -5.31 -7.77
N CYS A 81 -8.12 -5.44 -6.46
CA CYS A 81 -7.94 -4.31 -5.55
C CYS A 81 -6.61 -4.41 -4.81
N ASP A 82 -5.81 -3.38 -4.91
CA ASP A 82 -4.53 -3.26 -4.22
C ASP A 82 -4.63 -2.23 -3.10
N ARG A 83 -4.09 -2.55 -1.92
CA ARG A 83 -3.96 -1.59 -0.82
C ARG A 83 -2.74 -0.73 -1.04
N ILE A 84 -2.88 0.58 -0.88
CA ILE A 84 -1.77 1.52 -0.97
C ILE A 84 -1.55 2.12 0.42
N VAL A 85 -0.36 1.90 0.96
CA VAL A 85 0.02 2.30 2.31
C VAL A 85 1.31 3.12 2.27
N LYS A 86 1.44 4.01 3.25
CA LYS A 86 2.68 4.70 3.58
C LYS A 86 3.27 4.05 4.82
N SER A 87 4.55 3.71 4.75
CA SER A 87 5.34 3.23 5.90
C SER A 87 6.60 4.09 5.97
N GLY A 88 6.64 4.96 6.99
CA GLY A 88 7.61 6.05 7.05
C GLY A 88 7.43 7.01 5.87
N ASN A 89 8.50 7.23 5.11
CA ASN A 89 8.50 8.12 3.94
C ASN A 89 8.34 7.37 2.61
N LYS A 90 8.00 6.08 2.64
CA LYS A 90 7.90 5.22 1.44
C LYS A 90 6.47 4.76 1.24
N TYR A 91 6.06 4.67 -0.02
CA TYR A 91 4.76 4.14 -0.42
C TYR A 91 4.90 2.71 -0.91
N PHE A 92 3.89 1.90 -0.61
CA PHE A 92 3.85 0.50 -0.98
C PHE A 92 2.47 0.10 -1.45
N MET A 93 2.48 -0.76 -2.46
CA MET A 93 1.32 -1.51 -2.90
C MET A 93 1.33 -2.88 -2.22
N ILE A 94 0.18 -3.28 -1.67
CA ILE A 94 -0.04 -4.63 -1.14
C ILE A 94 -1.20 -5.25 -1.90
N ASN A 95 -0.92 -6.30 -2.67
CA ASN A 95 -1.94 -6.97 -3.46
C ASN A 95 -2.84 -7.88 -2.60
N SER A 96 -3.83 -8.52 -3.23
CA SER A 96 -4.77 -9.44 -2.56
C SER A 96 -4.11 -10.64 -1.86
N ARG A 97 -2.89 -11.01 -2.25
CA ARG A 97 -2.10 -12.09 -1.64
C ARG A 97 -1.21 -11.60 -0.49
N GLY A 98 -1.33 -10.34 -0.09
CA GLY A 98 -0.48 -9.74 0.94
C GLY A 98 0.96 -9.45 0.48
N LYS A 99 1.29 -9.66 -0.80
CA LYS A 99 2.64 -9.34 -1.31
C LYS A 99 2.81 -7.84 -1.41
N ARG A 100 3.95 -7.35 -0.93
CA ARG A 100 4.31 -5.93 -0.85
C ARG A 100 5.28 -5.55 -1.97
N PHE A 101 5.01 -4.42 -2.62
CA PHE A 101 5.83 -3.86 -3.68
C PHE A 101 6.03 -2.36 -3.46
N PRO A 102 7.20 -1.78 -3.76
CA PRO A 102 7.37 -0.33 -3.82
C PRO A 102 6.36 0.31 -4.78
N PHE A 103 5.90 1.52 -4.45
CA PHE A 103 4.92 2.25 -5.25
C PHE A 103 5.39 3.67 -5.51
N ASN A 104 6.16 3.88 -6.59
CA ASN A 104 6.92 5.11 -6.84
C ASN A 104 6.96 5.54 -8.31
#